data_AF-A0AAU4KB28-F1
#
_entry.id   AF-A0AAU4KB28-F1
#
_cell.length_a   1.000
_cell.length_b   1.000
_cell.length_c   1.000
_cell.angle_alpha   90.00
_cell.angle_beta   90.00
_cell.angle_gamma   90.00
#
_symmetry.space_group_name_H-M   'P 1'
#
loop_
_entity.id
_entity.type
_entity.pdbx_description
1 polymer ?
#
loop_
_entity_poly.entity_id
_entity_poly.type
_entity_poly.pdbx_seq_one_letter_code
_entity_poly.pdbx_strand_id
1 'polypeptide(L)'
;MRGTRFTETMLGTVRLDGEPGQRRIRLDLRAVADQVLLPHRTTPARLTGRVRIAGHTDDPLAEGELEVSPIARRRIRYRLTFTADGRRLTLDGWKSVTPSRPLTSMTVLPFTVHEGPVRVGEGVLRFPLATGLLPFLLGFRFPRREDPAEHAAPRWNGTPGRTEVWYTTLTDPTTGTGVWLHHELTAPADGSEPFAHGWAAVFPREGEVRHARFGPVPWTRPADGFTAEDVTSVGGQLTGSAGDFHWRILEQPQATPLFTFPRWSWRRPVLPAAQMLPAARATYEGEFSYGETTLNLVAAPGASARIYGHGNAHRWTWLHADLGDGDVLEIVAAVSTRPALRRLPPLVFLRLRRDGRTWPRRPERSAIGRAGLGRFRAAIGLPEWTVTGRTALRRIRVEVRQPPERTLTLEYRDPDGARAVCRNSESADARVVLERWWGHWRPEATWELDGTAHAEAGER
;
A
#
# COMPACT_ATOMS: atom_id res chain seq x y z
N MET A 1 17.32 5.05 -5.32
CA MET A 1 18.11 5.62 -4.18
C MET A 1 17.41 5.36 -2.84
N ARG A 2 18.00 5.64 -1.66
CA ARG A 2 17.32 5.49 -0.35
C ARG A 2 17.03 6.85 0.30
N GLY A 3 15.85 6.99 0.92
CA GLY A 3 15.48 8.14 1.74
C GLY A 3 15.64 7.88 3.24
N THR A 4 15.20 8.81 4.08
CA THR A 4 15.12 8.65 5.54
C THR A 4 13.70 8.94 6.03
N ARG A 5 13.19 8.13 6.95
CA ARG A 5 11.94 8.41 7.69
C ARG A 5 12.17 8.19 9.17
N PHE A 6 11.64 9.05 10.02
CA PHE A 6 11.65 8.87 11.47
C PHE A 6 10.48 9.63 12.11
N THR A 7 10.20 9.30 13.36
CA THR A 7 9.20 9.98 14.19
C THR A 7 9.88 10.63 15.37
N GLU A 8 9.49 11.85 15.71
CA GLU A 8 10.04 12.64 16.81
C GLU A 8 8.92 13.21 17.66
N THR A 9 9.03 13.05 18.98
CA THR A 9 8.16 13.73 19.95
C THR A 9 8.96 14.80 20.67
N MET A 10 8.41 16.00 20.78
CA MET A 10 8.98 17.08 21.58
C MET A 10 7.95 17.66 22.54
N LEU A 11 8.41 18.06 23.73
CA LEU A 11 7.58 18.59 24.81
C LEU A 11 8.16 19.92 25.29
N GLY A 12 7.32 20.89 25.59
CA GLY A 12 7.80 22.23 25.92
C GLY A 12 6.76 23.15 26.49
N THR A 13 7.12 24.43 26.49
CA THR A 13 6.21 25.52 26.83
C THR A 13 6.20 26.59 25.76
N VAL A 14 5.06 27.26 25.62
CA VAL A 14 4.83 28.39 24.73
C VAL A 14 4.15 29.52 25.49
N ARG A 15 4.54 30.75 25.24
CA ARG A 15 3.86 31.97 25.66
C ARG A 15 3.27 32.61 24.41
N LEU A 16 1.94 32.68 24.35
CA LEU A 16 1.21 33.37 23.30
C LEU A 16 0.98 34.82 23.75
N ASP A 17 1.20 35.77 22.85
CA ASP A 17 1.03 37.18 23.14
C ASP A 17 -0.47 37.49 23.32
N GLY A 18 -0.80 38.27 24.36
CA GLY A 18 -2.19 38.56 24.75
C GLY A 18 -2.82 37.52 25.69
N GLU A 19 -2.12 36.43 26.03
CA GLU A 19 -2.62 35.42 26.96
C GLU A 19 -1.81 35.37 28.27
N PRO A 20 -2.46 35.12 29.42
CA PRO A 20 -1.77 35.02 30.69
C PRO A 20 -1.01 33.69 30.82
N GLY A 21 0.30 33.77 31.04
CA GLY A 21 1.13 32.64 31.47
C GLY A 21 1.72 31.79 30.35
N GLN A 22 2.46 30.74 30.75
CA GLN A 22 3.03 29.75 29.83
C GLN A 22 2.10 28.54 29.71
N ARG A 23 1.89 28.07 28.48
CA ARG A 23 1.13 26.85 28.17
C ARG A 23 2.06 25.71 27.84
N ARG A 24 1.65 24.48 28.16
CA ARG A 24 2.36 23.28 27.70
C ARG A 24 2.09 23.06 26.22
N ILE A 25 3.14 22.75 25.46
CA ILE A 25 3.07 22.39 24.05
C ILE A 25 3.69 21.00 23.83
N ARG A 26 3.07 20.20 22.96
CA ARG A 26 3.59 18.91 22.51
C ARG A 26 3.53 18.80 21.00
N LEU A 27 4.63 18.37 20.41
CA LEU A 27 4.72 18.00 18.99
C LEU A 27 4.92 16.49 18.88
N ASP A 28 4.10 15.85 18.04
CA ASP A 28 4.31 14.47 17.60
C ASP A 28 4.47 14.50 16.07
N LEU A 29 5.71 14.40 15.59
CA LEU A 29 6.07 14.65 14.20
C LEU A 29 6.57 13.38 13.52
N ARG A 30 6.32 13.30 12.22
CA ARG A 30 6.90 12.35 11.27
C ARG A 30 7.69 13.12 10.24
N ALA A 31 8.97 12.81 10.14
CA ALA A 31 9.86 13.40 9.16
C ALA A 31 10.10 12.43 7.99
N VAL A 32 10.06 12.96 6.77
CA VAL A 32 10.34 12.23 5.52
C VAL A 32 11.36 13.01 4.71
N ALA A 33 12.57 12.48 4.63
CA ALA A 33 13.63 13.00 3.78
C ALA A 33 13.81 12.14 2.53
N ASP A 34 14.06 12.83 1.44
CA ASP A 34 14.27 12.28 0.10
C ASP A 34 15.60 11.52 -0.04
N GLN A 35 16.52 11.78 0.88
CA GLN A 35 17.87 11.24 0.93
C GLN A 35 18.17 10.61 2.29
N VAL A 36 19.23 9.80 2.36
CA VAL A 36 19.78 9.35 3.64
C VAL A 36 20.32 10.57 4.39
N LEU A 37 19.88 10.77 5.63
CA LEU A 37 20.42 11.80 6.52
C LEU A 37 21.88 11.48 6.80
N LEU A 38 22.77 12.34 6.35
CA LEU A 38 24.20 12.26 6.58
C LEU A 38 24.64 13.48 7.37
N PRO A 39 25.34 13.33 8.52
CA PRO A 39 25.67 14.45 9.39
C PRO A 39 26.43 15.60 8.71
N HIS A 40 27.23 15.29 7.68
CA HIS A 40 28.04 16.24 6.94
C HIS A 40 27.29 16.96 5.81
N ARG A 41 26.03 16.63 5.53
CA ARG A 41 25.22 17.26 4.48
C ARG A 41 24.06 18.04 5.07
N THR A 42 23.57 19.01 4.29
CA THR A 42 22.26 19.61 4.53
C THR A 42 21.21 18.75 3.83
N THR A 43 20.21 18.29 4.57
CA THR A 43 19.13 17.47 4.01
C THR A 43 17.77 18.08 4.35
N PRO A 44 16.97 18.47 3.33
CA PRO A 44 15.59 18.86 3.55
C PRO A 44 14.72 17.61 3.79
N ALA A 45 13.70 17.77 4.63
CA ALA A 45 12.70 16.76 4.91
C ALA A 45 11.34 17.44 5.09
N ARG A 46 10.28 16.73 4.70
CA ARG A 46 8.90 17.14 4.98
C ARG A 46 8.49 16.64 6.37
N LEU A 47 7.73 17.46 7.09
CA LEU A 47 7.14 17.15 8.38
C LEU A 47 5.64 17.05 8.23
N THR A 48 5.07 16.01 8.83
CA THR A 48 3.63 15.93 9.13
C THR A 48 3.45 15.50 10.58
N GLY A 49 2.35 15.87 11.22
CA GLY A 49 2.14 15.44 12.60
C GLY A 49 1.05 16.21 13.32
N ARG A 50 1.11 16.18 14.65
CA ARG A 50 0.12 16.79 15.52
C ARG A 50 0.77 17.80 16.45
N VAL A 51 0.12 18.96 16.62
CA VAL A 51 0.53 20.04 17.53
C VAL A 51 -0.54 20.19 18.58
N ARG A 52 -0.17 20.08 19.86
CA ARG A 52 -1.09 20.29 20.99
C ARG A 52 -0.61 21.42 21.87
N ILE A 53 -1.42 22.46 22.03
CA ILE A 53 -1.20 23.53 23.01
C ILE A 53 -2.30 23.43 24.07
N ALA A 54 -1.89 23.33 25.34
CA ALA A 54 -2.85 23.16 26.44
C ALA A 54 -3.83 24.34 26.52
N GLY A 55 -5.12 24.05 26.39
CA GLY A 55 -6.20 25.04 26.39
C GLY A 55 -6.63 25.54 25.01
N HIS A 56 -6.08 24.97 23.93
CA HIS A 56 -6.52 25.20 22.56
C HIS A 56 -6.97 23.90 21.90
N THR A 57 -7.75 24.01 20.83
CA THR A 57 -8.18 22.89 20.00
C THR A 57 -6.96 22.17 19.39
N ASP A 58 -6.97 20.83 19.43
CA ASP A 58 -5.91 19.98 18.88
C ASP A 58 -5.96 20.00 17.35
N ASP A 59 -4.80 20.15 16.69
CA ASP A 59 -4.68 20.00 15.24
C ASP A 59 -3.93 18.71 14.88
N PRO A 60 -4.66 17.70 14.34
CA PRO A 60 -4.06 16.44 13.92
C PRO A 60 -3.27 16.51 12.61
N LEU A 61 -3.29 17.62 11.87
CA LEU A 61 -2.80 17.75 10.49
C LEU A 61 -1.76 18.87 10.32
N ALA A 62 -0.87 19.04 11.29
CA ALA A 62 0.25 19.97 11.16
C ALA A 62 1.22 19.52 10.05
N GLU A 63 1.62 20.44 9.19
CA GLU A 63 2.52 20.18 8.06
C GLU A 63 3.66 21.20 7.99
N GLY A 64 4.80 20.80 7.46
CA GLY A 64 5.89 21.73 7.23
C GLY A 64 7.20 21.10 6.80
N GLU A 65 8.28 21.76 7.15
CA GLU A 65 9.62 21.46 6.68
C GLU A 65 10.62 21.34 7.82
N LEU A 66 11.57 20.44 7.62
CA LEU A 66 12.73 20.21 8.46
C LEU A 66 13.98 20.31 7.60
N GLU A 67 14.92 21.17 7.99
CA GLU A 67 16.26 21.17 7.43
C GLU A 67 17.24 20.61 8.46
N VAL A 68 17.90 19.50 8.12
CA VAL A 68 18.90 18.86 8.99
C VAL A 68 20.30 19.18 8.45
N SER A 69 21.08 19.98 9.18
CA SER A 69 22.45 20.35 8.80
C SER A 69 23.37 20.48 10.03
N PRO A 70 23.63 19.37 10.74
CA PRO A 70 24.28 19.42 12.06
C PRO A 70 25.77 19.77 12.00
N ILE A 71 26.47 19.48 10.90
CA ILE A 71 27.88 19.85 10.72
C ILE A 71 28.02 21.07 9.81
N ALA A 72 27.41 21.05 8.62
CA ALA A 72 27.62 22.09 7.61
C ALA A 72 27.08 23.45 8.02
N ARG A 73 25.88 23.52 8.62
CA ARG A 73 25.28 24.78 9.13
C ARG A 73 25.14 24.83 10.64
N ARG A 74 25.56 23.77 11.35
CA ARG A 74 25.37 23.63 12.81
C ARG A 74 23.94 23.89 13.25
N ARG A 75 22.96 23.48 12.44
CA ARG A 75 21.55 23.84 12.62
C ARG A 75 20.61 22.72 12.22
N ILE A 76 19.52 22.58 12.97
CA ILE A 76 18.33 21.80 12.57
C ILE A 76 17.13 22.73 12.63
N ARG A 77 16.60 23.18 11.49
CA ARG A 77 15.49 24.14 11.41
C ARG A 77 14.15 23.43 11.24
N TYR A 78 13.15 23.86 11.99
CA TYR A 78 11.77 23.41 11.91
C TYR A 78 10.90 24.59 11.49
N ARG A 79 10.06 24.39 10.48
CA ARG A 79 8.99 25.32 10.10
C ARG A 79 7.70 24.53 9.95
N LEU A 80 6.72 24.75 10.81
CA LEU A 80 5.48 23.97 10.87
C LEU A 80 4.28 24.90 10.83
N THR A 81 3.30 24.58 9.99
CA THR A 81 2.00 25.23 9.92
C THR A 81 0.97 24.34 10.59
N PHE A 82 0.11 24.92 11.42
CA PHE A 82 -0.95 24.22 12.12
C PHE A 82 -2.09 25.19 12.44
N THR A 83 -3.26 24.65 12.79
CA THR A 83 -4.43 25.41 13.20
C THR A 83 -4.59 25.34 14.71
N ALA A 84 -4.94 26.45 15.36
CA ALA A 84 -5.34 26.47 16.77
C ALA A 84 -6.54 27.41 16.91
N ASP A 85 -7.67 26.89 17.40
CA ASP A 85 -8.94 27.63 17.55
C ASP A 85 -9.36 28.38 16.26
N GLY A 86 -9.23 27.70 15.12
CA GLY A 86 -9.58 28.26 13.80
C GLY A 86 -8.53 29.21 13.20
N ARG A 87 -7.45 29.54 13.93
CA ARG A 87 -6.36 30.40 13.44
C ARG A 87 -5.23 29.57 12.83
N ARG A 88 -4.73 29.97 11.67
CA ARG A 88 -3.60 29.33 11.00
C ARG A 88 -2.29 29.93 11.48
N LEU A 89 -1.53 29.15 12.26
CA LEU A 89 -0.28 29.56 12.89
C LEU A 89 0.93 28.88 12.24
N THR A 90 2.08 29.55 12.30
CA THR A 90 3.37 29.02 11.86
C THR A 90 4.39 29.04 13.00
N LEU A 91 4.89 27.87 13.39
CA LEU A 91 6.03 27.70 14.27
C LEU A 91 7.32 27.70 13.44
N ASP A 92 8.25 28.62 13.71
CA ASP A 92 9.60 28.63 13.12
C ASP A 92 10.64 28.61 14.25
N GLY A 93 11.55 27.65 14.20
CA GLY A 93 12.56 27.47 15.23
C GLY A 93 13.75 26.68 14.73
N TRP A 94 14.84 26.68 15.49
CA TRP A 94 15.97 25.83 15.17
C TRP A 94 16.78 25.40 16.38
N LYS A 95 17.31 24.17 16.28
CA LYS A 95 18.32 23.64 17.20
C LYS A 95 19.69 24.10 16.72
N SER A 96 20.46 24.76 17.58
CA SER A 96 21.84 25.19 17.29
C SER A 96 22.81 24.12 17.75
N VAL A 97 23.32 23.30 16.83
CA VAL A 97 24.15 22.12 17.09
C VAL A 97 25.57 22.55 17.41
N THR A 98 26.12 22.11 18.55
CA THR A 98 27.50 22.45 18.93
C THR A 98 28.29 21.20 19.37
N PRO A 99 29.56 21.04 18.92
CA PRO A 99 30.39 19.89 19.30
C PRO A 99 30.68 19.81 20.79
N SER A 100 30.74 20.95 21.49
CA SER A 100 31.05 21.01 22.93
C SER A 100 29.90 20.55 23.85
N ARG A 101 28.66 20.50 23.34
CA ARG A 101 27.46 20.05 24.07
C ARG A 101 26.52 19.27 23.14
N PRO A 102 26.95 18.11 22.60
CA PRO A 102 26.26 17.46 21.49
C PRO A 102 24.84 17.02 21.85
N LEU A 103 24.60 16.55 23.08
CA LEU A 103 23.28 16.12 23.51
C LEU A 103 22.31 17.28 23.76
N THR A 104 22.72 18.29 24.54
CA THR A 104 21.86 19.43 24.86
C THR A 104 21.55 20.27 23.62
N SER A 105 22.54 20.49 22.75
CA SER A 105 22.40 21.28 21.52
C SER A 105 21.49 20.63 20.47
N MET A 106 21.30 19.30 20.53
CA MET A 106 20.42 18.56 19.63
C MET A 106 19.02 18.29 20.20
N THR A 107 18.76 18.67 21.46
CA THR A 107 17.52 18.34 22.16
C THR A 107 16.66 19.55 22.50
N VAL A 108 17.20 20.78 22.44
CA VAL A 108 16.47 22.01 22.74
C VAL A 108 16.16 22.78 21.45
N LEU A 109 14.88 23.06 21.22
CA LEU A 109 14.35 23.79 20.07
C LEU A 109 13.64 25.07 20.57
N PRO A 110 14.33 26.22 20.61
CA PRO A 110 13.66 27.51 20.70
C PRO A 110 12.89 27.80 19.40
N PHE A 111 11.71 28.41 19.52
CA PHE A 111 10.86 28.75 18.38
C PHE A 111 10.04 30.01 18.64
N THR A 112 9.57 30.62 17.56
CA THR A 112 8.57 31.68 17.55
C THR A 112 7.32 31.21 16.81
N VAL A 113 6.16 31.74 17.21
CA VAL A 113 4.88 31.47 16.56
C VAL A 113 4.44 32.72 15.82
N HIS A 114 3.96 32.55 14.60
CA HIS A 114 3.48 33.64 13.75
C HIS A 114 2.08 33.37 13.23
N GLU A 115 1.32 34.44 13.02
CA GLU A 115 0.09 34.44 12.23
C GLU A 115 0.33 35.36 11.03
N GLY A 116 0.47 34.76 9.84
CA GLY A 116 0.99 35.48 8.68
C GLY A 116 2.40 36.06 8.96
N PRO A 117 2.64 37.36 8.73
CA PRO A 117 3.92 38.00 9.00
C PRO A 117 4.10 38.42 10.47
N VAL A 118 3.05 38.35 11.30
CA VAL A 118 3.05 38.89 12.66
C VAL A 118 3.47 37.80 13.64
N ARG A 119 4.46 38.10 14.49
CA ARG A 119 4.82 37.24 15.61
C ARG A 119 3.76 37.36 16.72
N VAL A 120 3.26 36.21 17.17
CA VAL A 120 2.20 36.09 18.19
C VAL A 120 2.60 35.21 19.37
N GLY A 121 3.85 34.77 19.45
CA GLY A 121 4.36 34.05 20.60
C GLY A 121 5.79 33.54 20.46
N GLU A 122 6.28 32.94 21.53
CA GLU A 122 7.57 32.24 21.59
C GLU A 122 7.54 31.08 22.57
N GLY A 123 8.44 30.12 22.37
CA GLY A 123 8.52 28.99 23.27
C GLY A 123 9.80 28.19 23.12
N VAL A 124 9.88 27.15 23.93
CA VAL A 124 10.99 26.20 23.92
C VAL A 124 10.45 24.78 24.00
N LEU A 125 10.78 23.97 22.99
CA LEU A 125 10.55 22.55 22.94
C LEU A 125 11.82 21.78 23.33
N ARG A 126 11.63 20.63 23.97
CA ARG A 126 12.69 19.71 24.36
C ARG A 126 12.36 18.29 23.93
N PHE A 127 13.34 17.62 23.37
CA PHE A 127 13.27 16.19 23.10
C PHE A 127 13.46 15.42 24.43
N PRO A 128 12.50 14.59 24.86
CA PRO A 128 12.58 13.89 26.14
C PRO A 128 13.55 12.71 26.05
N LEU A 129 14.85 12.93 26.28
CA LEU A 129 15.88 11.89 26.11
C LEU A 129 15.57 10.58 26.85
N ALA A 130 15.13 10.67 28.11
CA ALA A 130 14.91 9.50 28.97
C ALA A 130 13.82 8.55 28.43
N THR A 131 12.76 9.08 27.83
CA THR A 131 11.60 8.28 27.38
C THR A 131 11.47 8.22 25.86
N GLY A 132 12.02 9.20 25.14
CA GLY A 132 11.88 9.38 23.71
C GLY A 132 13.05 8.86 22.87
N LEU A 133 14.26 8.70 23.41
CA LEU A 133 15.44 8.35 22.62
C LEU A 133 15.32 6.96 21.96
N LEU A 134 14.96 5.94 22.74
CA LEU A 134 14.83 4.58 22.21
C LEU A 134 13.70 4.47 21.16
N PRO A 135 12.47 4.98 21.40
CA PRO A 135 11.44 5.04 20.37
C PRO A 135 11.86 5.81 19.10
N PHE A 136 12.55 6.94 19.26
CA PHE A 136 13.06 7.76 18.16
C PHE A 136 14.05 6.97 17.29
N LEU A 137 15.08 6.37 17.89
CA LEU A 137 16.07 5.56 17.18
C LEU A 137 15.42 4.34 16.51
N LEU A 138 14.48 3.68 17.20
CA LEU A 138 13.70 2.57 16.64
C LEU A 138 12.75 3.02 15.51
N GLY A 139 12.43 4.32 15.43
CA GLY A 139 11.64 4.95 14.39
C GLY A 139 12.39 5.18 13.07
N PHE A 140 13.73 5.21 13.07
CA PHE A 140 14.52 5.45 11.86
C PHE A 140 14.35 4.34 10.82
N ARG A 141 14.09 4.74 9.58
CA ARG A 141 13.96 3.87 8.43
C ARG A 141 14.66 4.47 7.23
N PHE A 142 15.20 3.60 6.39
CA PHE A 142 15.88 3.97 5.15
C PHE A 142 15.20 3.28 3.95
N PRO A 143 13.95 3.69 3.61
CA PRO A 143 13.21 3.08 2.52
C PRO A 143 13.96 3.25 1.20
N ARG A 144 13.96 2.21 0.36
CA ARG A 144 14.32 2.38 -1.05
C ARG A 144 13.21 3.16 -1.73
N ARG A 145 13.60 4.18 -2.48
CA ARG A 145 12.75 4.79 -3.51
C ARG A 145 12.78 3.85 -4.68
N GLU A 146 11.61 3.27 -4.94
CA GLU A 146 11.29 2.60 -6.19
C GLU A 146 10.12 3.40 -6.74
N ASP A 147 10.27 3.85 -7.98
CA ASP A 147 9.19 4.47 -8.71
C ASP A 147 8.17 3.36 -9.04
N PRO A 148 6.89 3.49 -8.63
CA PRO A 148 5.86 2.56 -9.06
C PRO A 148 5.83 2.36 -10.58
N ALA A 149 6.10 3.39 -11.37
CA ALA A 149 6.11 3.33 -12.82
C ALA A 149 7.18 2.38 -13.39
N GLU A 150 8.31 2.19 -12.67
CA GLU A 150 9.33 1.19 -13.07
C GLU A 150 8.78 -0.24 -13.10
N HIS A 151 7.69 -0.51 -12.37
CA HIS A 151 7.04 -1.81 -12.35
C HIS A 151 5.81 -1.86 -13.25
N ALA A 152 5.59 -0.86 -14.12
CA ALA A 152 4.54 -0.86 -15.14
C ALA A 152 5.00 -1.47 -16.48
N ALA A 153 6.28 -1.37 -16.83
CA ALA A 153 6.82 -1.97 -18.06
C ALA A 153 6.63 -3.51 -18.11
N PRO A 154 6.41 -4.12 -19.29
CA PRO A 154 6.37 -5.57 -19.44
C PRO A 154 7.69 -6.24 -19.06
N ARG A 155 7.61 -7.41 -18.43
CA ARG A 155 8.75 -8.28 -18.14
C ARG A 155 9.00 -9.30 -19.25
N TRP A 156 7.94 -9.72 -19.93
CA TRP A 156 8.03 -10.72 -20.99
C TRP A 156 9.02 -10.29 -22.07
N ASN A 157 9.87 -11.22 -22.48
CA ASN A 157 11.02 -10.97 -23.35
C ASN A 157 11.00 -11.82 -24.63
N GLY A 158 9.83 -12.27 -25.06
CA GLY A 158 9.69 -13.20 -26.19
C GLY A 158 9.64 -14.68 -25.80
N THR A 159 9.88 -15.03 -24.53
CA THR A 159 9.90 -16.44 -24.10
C THR A 159 8.49 -17.06 -24.18
N PRO A 160 8.28 -18.20 -24.87
CA PRO A 160 7.03 -18.95 -24.86
C PRO A 160 6.63 -19.46 -23.47
N GLY A 161 5.37 -19.86 -23.30
CA GLY A 161 4.86 -20.43 -22.05
C GLY A 161 4.83 -19.42 -20.89
N ARG A 162 4.45 -18.18 -21.20
CA ARG A 162 4.41 -17.06 -20.24
C ARG A 162 3.04 -16.40 -20.21
N THR A 163 2.62 -16.00 -19.02
CA THR A 163 1.54 -15.03 -18.84
C THR A 163 2.07 -13.83 -18.06
N GLU A 164 1.61 -12.65 -18.44
CA GLU A 164 1.85 -11.42 -17.71
C GLU A 164 0.54 -10.64 -17.57
N VAL A 165 0.21 -10.27 -16.33
CA VAL A 165 -1.05 -9.59 -15.99
C VAL A 165 -0.75 -8.22 -15.41
N TRP A 166 -1.54 -7.24 -15.84
CA TRP A 166 -1.74 -5.94 -15.20
C TRP A 166 -3.20 -5.88 -14.79
N TYR A 167 -3.46 -5.92 -13.49
CA TYR A 167 -4.82 -5.77 -13.01
C TYR A 167 -4.94 -4.62 -12.03
N THR A 168 -6.09 -3.96 -12.07
CA THR A 168 -6.48 -2.88 -11.18
C THR A 168 -7.81 -3.24 -10.54
N THR A 169 -7.90 -3.06 -9.23
CA THR A 169 -9.16 -3.09 -8.51
C THR A 169 -9.35 -1.80 -7.73
N LEU A 170 -10.59 -1.31 -7.66
CA LEU A 170 -10.97 -0.13 -6.89
C LEU A 170 -12.43 -0.22 -6.45
N THR A 171 -12.80 0.57 -5.44
CA THR A 171 -14.19 0.73 -5.02
C THR A 171 -14.57 2.20 -5.16
N ASP A 172 -15.65 2.50 -5.89
CA ASP A 172 -16.21 3.85 -5.92
C ASP A 172 -16.75 4.20 -4.51
N PRO A 173 -16.22 5.26 -3.86
CA PRO A 173 -16.62 5.61 -2.50
C PRO A 173 -18.06 6.13 -2.42
N THR A 174 -18.64 6.56 -3.54
CA THR A 174 -20.01 7.11 -3.57
C THR A 174 -21.05 6.00 -3.54
N THR A 175 -20.92 5.02 -4.42
CA THR A 175 -21.90 3.93 -4.58
C THR A 175 -21.51 2.64 -3.86
N GLY A 176 -20.23 2.49 -3.50
CA GLY A 176 -19.68 1.22 -3.03
C GLY A 176 -19.46 0.20 -4.15
N THR A 177 -19.58 0.60 -5.42
CA THR A 177 -19.38 -0.30 -6.56
C THR A 177 -17.90 -0.66 -6.72
N GLY A 178 -17.60 -1.95 -6.69
CA GLY A 178 -16.28 -2.46 -7.04
C GLY A 178 -16.06 -2.43 -8.56
N VAL A 179 -14.85 -2.10 -9.00
CA VAL A 179 -14.44 -2.10 -10.41
C VAL A 179 -13.18 -2.94 -10.56
N TRP A 180 -13.16 -3.78 -11.58
CA TRP A 180 -12.02 -4.62 -11.93
C TRP A 180 -11.63 -4.40 -13.39
N LEU A 181 -10.34 -4.11 -13.61
CA LEU A 181 -9.73 -4.02 -14.93
C LEU A 181 -8.59 -5.03 -15.00
N HIS A 182 -8.70 -6.04 -15.85
CA HIS A 182 -7.69 -7.09 -16.03
C HIS A 182 -7.14 -7.05 -17.44
N HIS A 183 -5.83 -6.88 -17.57
CA HIS A 183 -5.13 -6.91 -18.84
C HIS A 183 -4.12 -8.04 -18.80
N GLU A 184 -4.12 -8.88 -19.82
CA GLU A 184 -3.32 -10.08 -19.86
C GLU A 184 -2.63 -10.26 -21.20
N LEU A 185 -1.32 -10.49 -21.13
CA LEU A 185 -0.53 -11.07 -22.18
C LEU A 185 -0.46 -12.58 -21.95
N THR A 186 -0.81 -13.36 -22.97
CA THR A 186 -0.55 -14.80 -23.03
C THR A 186 0.43 -15.08 -24.18
N ALA A 187 1.57 -15.68 -23.85
CA ALA A 187 2.52 -16.24 -24.81
C ALA A 187 2.43 -17.77 -24.75
N PRO A 188 1.73 -18.42 -25.70
CA PRO A 188 1.52 -19.86 -25.71
C PRO A 188 2.82 -20.68 -25.63
N ALA A 189 2.74 -21.88 -25.04
CA ALA A 189 3.88 -22.77 -24.85
C ALA A 189 4.27 -23.54 -26.14
N ASP A 190 3.35 -23.64 -27.09
CA ASP A 190 3.57 -24.28 -28.40
C ASP A 190 4.30 -23.39 -29.41
N GLY A 191 4.60 -22.15 -29.04
CA GLY A 191 5.29 -21.18 -29.88
C GLY A 191 4.38 -20.41 -30.85
N SER A 192 3.06 -20.58 -30.75
CA SER A 192 2.10 -19.71 -31.45
C SER A 192 2.22 -18.25 -30.98
N GLU A 193 1.68 -17.33 -31.79
CA GLU A 193 1.86 -15.91 -31.57
C GLU A 193 1.30 -15.46 -30.20
N PRO A 194 2.04 -14.60 -29.47
CA PRO A 194 1.55 -14.02 -28.24
C PRO A 194 0.35 -13.11 -28.53
N PHE A 195 -0.64 -13.15 -27.65
CA PHE A 195 -1.84 -12.34 -27.76
C PHE A 195 -2.15 -11.62 -26.46
N ALA A 196 -2.83 -10.49 -26.59
CA ALA A 196 -3.37 -9.71 -25.50
C ALA A 196 -4.88 -9.83 -25.45
N HIS A 197 -5.41 -9.91 -24.24
CA HIS A 197 -6.85 -9.91 -23.96
C HIS A 197 -7.08 -9.40 -22.54
N GLY A 198 -8.34 -9.26 -22.15
CA GLY A 198 -8.65 -8.89 -20.78
C GLY A 198 -10.12 -8.65 -20.56
N TRP A 199 -10.44 -8.11 -19.38
CA TRP A 199 -11.79 -7.88 -18.92
C TRP A 199 -11.93 -6.55 -18.20
N ALA A 200 -13.11 -5.95 -18.34
CA ALA A 200 -13.61 -4.93 -17.43
C ALA A 200 -14.83 -5.51 -16.72
N ALA A 201 -14.96 -5.30 -15.41
CA ALA A 201 -16.13 -5.74 -14.65
C ALA A 201 -16.50 -4.74 -13.56
N VAL A 202 -17.79 -4.71 -13.24
CA VAL A 202 -18.38 -3.93 -12.15
C VAL A 202 -19.13 -4.83 -11.19
N PHE A 203 -19.00 -4.52 -9.91
CA PHE A 203 -19.59 -5.25 -8.80
C PHE A 203 -20.39 -4.28 -7.94
N PRO A 204 -21.61 -3.90 -8.37
CA PRO A 204 -22.48 -3.04 -7.58
C PRO A 204 -22.77 -3.66 -6.20
N ARG A 205 -22.96 -2.82 -5.17
CA ARG A 205 -23.38 -3.29 -3.84
C ARG A 205 -24.75 -3.96 -3.89
N GLU A 206 -25.62 -3.42 -4.74
CA GLU A 206 -26.93 -3.95 -5.10
C GLU A 206 -27.03 -3.99 -6.63
N GLY A 207 -27.47 -5.12 -7.18
CA GLY A 207 -27.61 -5.34 -8.61
C GLY A 207 -26.73 -6.46 -9.15
N GLU A 208 -26.77 -6.64 -10.46
CA GLU A 208 -26.05 -7.71 -11.15
C GLU A 208 -24.58 -7.33 -11.39
N VAL A 209 -23.69 -8.30 -11.21
CA VAL A 209 -22.30 -8.19 -11.65
C VAL A 209 -22.24 -8.23 -13.17
N ARG A 210 -21.69 -7.18 -13.78
CA ARG A 210 -21.57 -7.07 -15.25
C ARG A 210 -20.10 -7.06 -15.65
N HIS A 211 -19.80 -7.61 -16.82
CA HIS A 211 -18.45 -7.61 -17.36
C HIS A 211 -18.45 -7.59 -18.88
N ALA A 212 -17.33 -7.19 -19.46
CA ALA A 212 -17.04 -7.30 -20.88
C ALA A 212 -15.60 -7.78 -21.07
N ARG A 213 -15.36 -8.42 -22.23
CA ARG A 213 -14.05 -8.93 -22.64
C ARG A 213 -13.56 -8.14 -23.86
N PHE A 214 -12.26 -7.87 -23.91
CA PHE A 214 -11.57 -7.38 -25.11
C PHE A 214 -10.49 -8.39 -25.54
N GLY A 215 -10.09 -8.32 -26.82
CA GLY A 215 -9.22 -9.31 -27.44
C GLY A 215 -9.86 -10.70 -27.60
N PRO A 216 -9.09 -11.73 -28.02
CA PRO A 216 -7.65 -11.69 -28.21
C PRO A 216 -7.20 -10.92 -29.45
N VAL A 217 -6.10 -10.19 -29.33
CA VAL A 217 -5.42 -9.54 -30.46
C VAL A 217 -3.92 -9.84 -30.42
N PRO A 218 -3.22 -9.87 -31.58
CA PRO A 218 -1.76 -10.01 -31.59
C PRO A 218 -1.10 -8.96 -30.70
N TRP A 219 -0.08 -9.36 -29.95
CA TRP A 219 0.57 -8.45 -29.02
C TRP A 219 2.05 -8.28 -29.29
N THR A 220 2.48 -7.02 -29.36
CA THR A 220 3.90 -6.64 -29.39
C THR A 220 4.24 -5.93 -28.10
N ARG A 221 5.46 -6.10 -27.61
CA ARG A 221 5.89 -5.60 -26.30
C ARG A 221 6.00 -4.06 -26.28
N PRO A 222 5.13 -3.34 -25.56
CA PRO A 222 5.24 -1.90 -25.38
C PRO A 222 6.38 -1.54 -24.40
N ALA A 223 6.75 -0.27 -24.38
CA ALA A 223 7.80 0.24 -23.48
C ALA A 223 7.32 0.33 -22.02
N ASP A 224 6.14 0.92 -21.78
CA ASP A 224 5.80 1.50 -20.47
C ASP A 224 4.66 0.80 -19.73
N GLY A 225 4.05 -0.22 -20.33
CA GLY A 225 2.84 -0.82 -19.77
C GLY A 225 2.24 -1.90 -20.65
N PHE A 226 0.94 -2.06 -20.49
CA PHE A 226 0.09 -2.82 -21.39
C PHE A 226 -0.57 -1.87 -22.39
N THR A 227 -0.52 -2.24 -23.66
CA THR A 227 -1.30 -1.60 -24.74
C THR A 227 -1.76 -2.70 -25.69
N ALA A 228 -3.05 -2.69 -26.02
CA ALA A 228 -3.66 -3.55 -27.03
C ALA A 228 -4.87 -2.79 -27.62
N GLU A 229 -4.84 -2.51 -28.91
CA GLU A 229 -5.83 -1.65 -29.58
C GLU A 229 -6.00 -0.29 -28.86
N ASP A 230 -7.21 0.05 -28.41
CA ASP A 230 -7.55 1.27 -27.68
C ASP A 230 -7.37 1.13 -26.15
N VAL A 231 -7.04 -0.07 -25.66
CA VAL A 231 -6.85 -0.35 -24.25
C VAL A 231 -5.41 -0.11 -23.83
N THR A 232 -5.23 0.70 -22.80
CA THR A 232 -3.93 1.06 -22.21
C THR A 232 -3.98 0.98 -20.69
N SER A 233 -2.96 0.35 -20.11
CA SER A 233 -2.67 0.35 -18.68
C SER A 233 -1.18 0.65 -18.48
N VAL A 234 -0.88 1.91 -18.23
CA VAL A 234 0.48 2.43 -17.96
C VAL A 234 0.52 3.07 -16.58
N GLY A 235 1.72 3.34 -16.07
CA GLY A 235 1.88 3.98 -14.76
C GLY A 235 1.11 5.31 -14.69
N GLY A 236 0.13 5.39 -13.79
CA GLY A 236 -0.67 6.60 -13.58
C GLY A 236 -1.90 6.78 -14.47
N GLN A 237 -2.11 5.94 -15.49
CA GLN A 237 -3.24 6.11 -16.41
C GLN A 237 -3.78 4.78 -16.94
N LEU A 238 -5.10 4.64 -16.89
CA LEU A 238 -5.87 3.51 -17.41
C LEU A 238 -6.94 4.04 -18.37
N THR A 239 -6.93 3.60 -19.62
CA THR A 239 -7.93 3.99 -20.63
C THR A 239 -8.31 2.81 -21.49
N GLY A 240 -9.55 2.76 -21.98
CA GLY A 240 -9.95 1.74 -22.95
C GLY A 240 -11.45 1.55 -23.05
N SER A 241 -11.83 0.59 -23.89
CA SER A 241 -13.20 0.12 -24.02
C SER A 241 -13.29 -1.40 -24.17
N ALA A 242 -14.44 -1.95 -23.79
CA ALA A 242 -14.78 -3.35 -24.01
C ALA A 242 -16.31 -3.49 -24.06
N GLY A 243 -16.88 -3.75 -25.23
CA GLY A 243 -18.34 -3.77 -25.39
C GLY A 243 -18.96 -2.41 -25.02
N ASP A 244 -19.90 -2.40 -24.08
CA ASP A 244 -20.55 -1.20 -23.53
C ASP A 244 -19.79 -0.57 -22.35
N PHE A 245 -18.57 -1.04 -22.05
CA PHE A 245 -17.72 -0.49 -21.01
C PHE A 245 -16.71 0.50 -21.59
N HIS A 246 -16.55 1.64 -20.92
CA HIS A 246 -15.54 2.63 -21.25
C HIS A 246 -14.90 3.19 -19.97
N TRP A 247 -13.59 3.43 -20.00
CA TRP A 247 -12.90 4.01 -18.85
C TRP A 247 -11.82 5.00 -19.25
N ARG A 248 -11.67 6.03 -18.42
CA ARG A 248 -10.56 6.97 -18.41
C ARG A 248 -10.27 7.35 -16.98
N ILE A 249 -9.25 6.71 -16.41
CA ILE A 249 -8.94 6.77 -14.98
C ILE A 249 -7.47 7.14 -14.80
N LEU A 250 -7.23 8.07 -13.88
CA LEU A 250 -5.91 8.43 -13.38
C LEU A 250 -5.64 7.65 -12.10
N GLU A 251 -4.47 7.04 -12.01
CA GLU A 251 -3.99 6.35 -10.82
C GLU A 251 -2.99 7.24 -10.08
N GLN A 252 -3.18 7.38 -8.76
CA GLN A 252 -2.25 8.07 -7.88
C GLN A 252 -1.75 7.12 -6.79
N PRO A 253 -0.58 6.48 -6.96
CA PRO A 253 -0.01 5.60 -5.95
C PRO A 253 0.31 6.35 -4.66
N GLN A 254 -0.25 5.89 -3.54
CA GLN A 254 -0.09 6.54 -2.24
C GLN A 254 0.98 5.89 -1.36
N ALA A 255 1.57 4.78 -1.81
CA ALA A 255 2.59 4.06 -1.06
C ALA A 255 3.62 3.40 -1.96
N THR A 256 4.77 3.03 -1.39
CA THR A 256 5.82 2.31 -2.13
C THR A 256 5.34 0.93 -2.58
N PRO A 257 5.87 0.37 -3.67
CA PRO A 257 5.49 -0.95 -4.15
C PRO A 257 5.51 -2.03 -3.05
N LEU A 258 4.50 -2.90 -3.04
CA LEU A 258 4.40 -4.03 -2.13
C LEU A 258 4.69 -5.32 -2.88
N PHE A 259 5.63 -6.11 -2.38
CA PHE A 259 5.93 -7.41 -2.96
C PHE A 259 5.26 -8.48 -2.10
N THR A 260 4.17 -9.05 -2.59
CA THR A 260 3.44 -10.16 -1.96
C THR A 260 4.36 -11.37 -1.85
N PHE A 261 5.03 -11.68 -2.95
CA PHE A 261 6.08 -12.68 -3.02
C PHE A 261 7.47 -12.10 -2.68
N PRO A 262 8.48 -12.94 -2.43
CA PRO A 262 9.87 -12.49 -2.33
C PRO A 262 10.32 -11.66 -3.53
N ARG A 263 11.00 -10.54 -3.31
CA ARG A 263 11.50 -9.67 -4.40
C ARG A 263 12.34 -10.43 -5.44
N TRP A 264 13.09 -11.43 -5.01
CA TRP A 264 13.93 -12.22 -5.91
C TRP A 264 13.09 -13.05 -6.88
N SER A 265 11.88 -13.48 -6.52
CA SER A 265 11.02 -14.27 -7.42
C SER A 265 10.36 -13.42 -8.48
N TRP A 266 10.10 -12.15 -8.19
CA TRP A 266 9.73 -11.17 -9.23
C TRP A 266 10.88 -11.01 -10.22
N ARG A 267 12.11 -10.81 -9.73
CA ARG A 267 13.28 -10.56 -10.58
C ARG A 267 13.74 -11.78 -11.37
N ARG A 268 13.58 -12.98 -10.79
CA ARG A 268 14.00 -14.27 -11.34
C ARG A 268 12.79 -15.19 -11.37
N PRO A 269 12.20 -15.47 -12.54
CA PRO A 269 10.94 -16.20 -12.68
C PRO A 269 11.12 -17.72 -12.47
N VAL A 270 11.65 -18.11 -11.31
CA VAL A 270 11.88 -19.52 -10.94
C VAL A 270 10.68 -20.13 -10.19
N LEU A 271 9.80 -19.28 -9.65
CA LEU A 271 8.50 -19.72 -9.14
C LEU A 271 7.51 -19.86 -10.31
N PRO A 272 6.47 -20.71 -10.18
CA PRO A 272 5.43 -20.84 -11.21
C PRO A 272 4.83 -19.49 -11.62
N ALA A 273 4.55 -18.64 -10.64
CA ALA A 273 4.19 -17.24 -10.82
C ALA A 273 4.72 -16.41 -9.64
N ALA A 274 4.81 -15.10 -9.83
CA ALA A 274 5.07 -14.13 -8.79
C ALA A 274 4.12 -12.94 -8.95
N GLN A 275 3.61 -12.44 -7.82
CA GLN A 275 2.78 -11.24 -7.75
C GLN A 275 3.47 -10.14 -6.96
N MET A 276 3.29 -8.91 -7.42
CA MET A 276 3.62 -7.69 -6.70
C MET A 276 2.65 -6.57 -7.05
N LEU A 277 2.58 -5.55 -6.21
CA LEU A 277 1.72 -4.39 -6.36
C LEU A 277 2.60 -3.16 -6.56
N PRO A 278 2.72 -2.63 -7.79
CA PRO A 278 3.33 -1.33 -8.01
C PRO A 278 2.67 -0.26 -7.13
N ALA A 279 1.35 -0.30 -7.05
CA ALA A 279 0.52 0.60 -6.27
C ALA A 279 -0.38 -0.22 -5.34
N ALA A 280 0.18 -0.71 -4.23
CA ALA A 280 -0.55 -1.49 -3.21
C ALA A 280 -1.59 -0.68 -2.43
N ARG A 281 -1.62 0.63 -2.66
CA ARG A 281 -2.61 1.58 -2.19
C ARG A 281 -2.54 2.74 -3.17
N ALA A 282 -3.63 3.00 -3.85
CA ALA A 282 -3.77 4.09 -4.79
C ALA A 282 -5.13 4.75 -4.61
N THR A 283 -5.21 5.99 -5.07
CA THR A 283 -6.49 6.65 -5.34
C THR A 283 -6.69 6.78 -6.83
N TYR A 284 -7.92 6.58 -7.26
CA TYR A 284 -8.33 6.62 -8.65
C TYR A 284 -9.32 7.76 -8.89
N GLU A 285 -9.09 8.50 -9.97
CA GLU A 285 -9.92 9.64 -10.36
C GLU A 285 -10.26 9.56 -11.84
N GLY A 286 -11.51 9.86 -12.21
CA GLY A 286 -11.92 9.88 -13.61
C GLY A 286 -13.29 9.25 -13.83
N GLU A 287 -13.51 8.75 -15.04
CA GLU A 287 -14.80 8.23 -15.48
C GLU A 287 -14.70 6.74 -15.79
N PHE A 288 -15.69 5.99 -15.32
CA PHE A 288 -15.93 4.61 -15.71
C PHE A 288 -17.41 4.44 -16.04
N SER A 289 -17.75 4.04 -17.27
CA SER A 289 -19.13 3.85 -17.71
C SER A 289 -19.38 2.44 -18.19
N TYR A 290 -20.63 1.99 -18.00
CA TYR A 290 -21.13 0.69 -18.42
C TYR A 290 -22.64 0.77 -18.70
N GLY A 291 -23.04 0.48 -19.93
CA GLY A 291 -24.42 0.71 -20.39
C GLY A 291 -24.80 2.19 -20.26
N GLU A 292 -25.89 2.49 -19.53
CA GLU A 292 -26.34 3.86 -19.28
C GLU A 292 -25.77 4.47 -17.98
N THR A 293 -24.98 3.70 -17.23
CA THR A 293 -24.44 4.12 -15.93
C THR A 293 -23.03 4.67 -16.07
N THR A 294 -22.78 5.82 -15.41
CA THR A 294 -21.44 6.41 -15.31
C THR A 294 -21.06 6.62 -13.85
N LEU A 295 -19.91 6.07 -13.46
CA LEU A 295 -19.26 6.30 -12.18
C LEU A 295 -18.24 7.44 -12.33
N ASN A 296 -18.42 8.51 -11.56
CA ASN A 296 -17.46 9.60 -11.41
C ASN A 296 -16.56 9.29 -10.21
N LEU A 297 -15.40 8.70 -10.48
CA LEU A 297 -14.45 8.29 -9.45
C LEU A 297 -13.75 9.52 -8.88
N VAL A 298 -13.87 9.72 -7.56
CA VAL A 298 -13.19 10.78 -6.82
C VAL A 298 -12.43 10.15 -5.66
N ALA A 299 -11.10 10.17 -5.75
CA ALA A 299 -10.21 9.55 -4.77
C ALA A 299 -10.62 8.11 -4.40
N ALA A 300 -11.09 7.33 -5.38
CA ALA A 300 -11.58 5.98 -5.14
C ALA A 300 -10.42 5.08 -4.66
N PRO A 301 -10.52 4.41 -3.50
CA PRO A 301 -9.45 3.56 -3.00
C PRO A 301 -9.34 2.27 -3.80
N GLY A 302 -8.11 1.77 -3.94
CA GLY A 302 -7.85 0.49 -4.56
C GLY A 302 -6.36 0.18 -4.71
N ALA A 303 -6.06 -0.76 -5.60
CA ALA A 303 -4.70 -1.14 -5.91
C ALA A 303 -4.53 -1.65 -7.34
N SER A 304 -3.31 -1.41 -7.86
CA SER A 304 -2.84 -2.00 -9.10
C SER A 304 -1.73 -2.99 -8.81
N ALA A 305 -1.75 -4.08 -9.55
CA ALA A 305 -0.91 -5.23 -9.32
C ALA A 305 -0.50 -5.91 -10.61
N ARG A 306 0.56 -6.70 -10.46
CA ARG A 306 1.29 -7.33 -11.54
C ARG A 306 1.54 -8.79 -11.20
N ILE A 307 1.25 -9.66 -12.17
CA ILE A 307 1.54 -11.09 -12.09
C ILE A 307 2.42 -11.44 -13.28
N TYR A 308 3.47 -12.22 -13.04
CA TYR A 308 4.29 -12.79 -14.11
C TYR A 308 4.58 -14.26 -13.80
N GLY A 309 4.30 -15.15 -14.74
CA GLY A 309 4.36 -16.58 -14.49
C GLY A 309 4.25 -17.45 -15.74
N HIS A 310 3.97 -18.73 -15.49
CA HIS A 310 3.74 -19.76 -16.51
C HIS A 310 2.26 -20.16 -16.63
N GLY A 311 1.36 -19.43 -15.95
CA GLY A 311 -0.04 -19.78 -15.80
C GLY A 311 -0.49 -19.77 -14.34
N ASN A 312 -1.72 -20.18 -14.13
CA ASN A 312 -2.39 -20.21 -12.84
C ASN A 312 -1.91 -21.37 -11.95
N ALA A 313 -2.18 -21.23 -10.65
CA ALA A 313 -1.97 -22.31 -9.69
C ALA A 313 -3.01 -23.42 -9.89
N HIS A 314 -2.77 -24.60 -9.32
CA HIS A 314 -3.76 -25.70 -9.35
C HIS A 314 -5.04 -25.29 -8.61
N ARG A 315 -4.87 -24.60 -7.48
CA ARG A 315 -5.93 -23.94 -6.70
C ARG A 315 -5.35 -22.69 -6.07
N TRP A 316 -6.10 -21.61 -6.00
CA TRP A 316 -5.66 -20.40 -5.32
C TRP A 316 -6.81 -19.62 -4.68
N THR A 317 -6.44 -18.78 -3.72
CA THR A 317 -7.22 -17.59 -3.37
C THR A 317 -6.31 -16.36 -3.31
N TRP A 318 -6.90 -15.20 -3.58
CA TRP A 318 -6.27 -13.90 -3.45
C TRP A 318 -7.19 -12.96 -2.68
N LEU A 319 -6.60 -12.07 -1.87
CA LEU A 319 -7.28 -10.97 -1.22
C LEU A 319 -6.42 -9.72 -1.31
N HIS A 320 -7.04 -8.64 -1.73
CA HIS A 320 -6.65 -7.29 -1.42
C HIS A 320 -7.70 -6.63 -0.52
N ALA A 321 -7.24 -6.00 0.54
CA ALA A 321 -8.10 -5.30 1.49
C ALA A 321 -7.46 -3.98 1.89
N ASP A 322 -8.06 -2.87 1.48
CA ASP A 322 -7.82 -1.57 2.10
C ASP A 322 -8.46 -1.60 3.51
N LEU A 323 -7.63 -1.42 4.53
CA LEU A 323 -8.04 -1.55 5.92
C LEU A 323 -8.33 -0.19 6.58
N GLY A 324 -8.31 0.90 5.81
CA GLY A 324 -8.41 2.27 6.33
C GLY A 324 -7.09 2.78 6.91
N ASP A 325 -7.00 4.10 7.13
CA ASP A 325 -5.83 4.80 7.72
C ASP A 325 -4.48 4.53 7.05
N GLY A 326 -4.49 4.06 5.80
CA GLY A 326 -3.29 3.69 5.04
C GLY A 326 -2.76 2.28 5.33
N ASP A 327 -3.51 1.48 6.08
CA ASP A 327 -3.25 0.07 6.29
C ASP A 327 -3.81 -0.75 5.11
N VAL A 328 -3.08 -1.78 4.70
CA VAL A 328 -3.50 -2.68 3.61
C VAL A 328 -3.07 -4.10 3.91
N LEU A 329 -3.93 -5.06 3.59
CA LEU A 329 -3.64 -6.48 3.66
C LEU A 329 -3.70 -7.09 2.26
N GLU A 330 -2.61 -7.77 1.91
CA GLU A 330 -2.49 -8.52 0.66
C GLU A 330 -2.22 -9.99 0.97
N ILE A 331 -2.98 -10.91 0.35
CA ILE A 331 -2.82 -12.35 0.52
C ILE A 331 -2.87 -13.05 -0.82
N VAL A 332 -1.97 -14.02 -1.01
CA VAL A 332 -2.07 -15.07 -2.02
C VAL A 332 -1.87 -16.41 -1.35
N ALA A 333 -2.84 -17.31 -1.46
CA ALA A 333 -2.70 -18.70 -1.05
C ALA A 333 -2.81 -19.60 -2.28
N ALA A 334 -1.81 -20.44 -2.55
CA ALA A 334 -1.77 -21.21 -3.80
C ALA A 334 -1.23 -22.64 -3.62
N VAL A 335 -1.79 -23.57 -4.40
CA VAL A 335 -1.35 -24.96 -4.55
C VAL A 335 -0.66 -25.12 -5.90
N SER A 336 0.52 -25.71 -5.93
CA SER A 336 1.30 -25.84 -7.17
C SER A 336 0.69 -26.85 -8.15
N THR A 337 0.82 -26.57 -9.45
CA THR A 337 0.47 -27.48 -10.56
C THR A 337 1.47 -28.63 -10.75
N ARG A 338 2.60 -28.67 -10.03
CA ARG A 338 3.58 -29.78 -10.16
C ARG A 338 3.02 -31.05 -9.52
N PRO A 339 3.06 -32.23 -10.18
CA PRO A 339 2.41 -33.45 -9.71
C PRO A 339 2.69 -33.80 -8.23
N ALA A 340 3.96 -33.75 -7.81
CA ALA A 340 4.35 -34.04 -6.42
C ALA A 340 3.88 -32.99 -5.40
N LEU A 341 3.57 -31.77 -5.84
CA LEU A 341 3.21 -30.64 -4.98
C LEU A 341 1.70 -30.36 -4.96
N ARG A 342 0.91 -30.94 -5.88
CA ARG A 342 -0.56 -30.77 -5.95
C ARG A 342 -1.29 -31.24 -4.69
N ARG A 343 -0.71 -32.20 -3.97
CA ARG A 343 -1.29 -32.75 -2.73
C ARG A 343 -0.86 -32.01 -1.47
N LEU A 344 0.05 -31.03 -1.58
CA LEU A 344 0.53 -30.27 -0.43
C LEU A 344 -0.48 -29.18 -0.05
N PRO A 345 -0.54 -28.81 1.24
CA PRO A 345 -1.32 -27.65 1.66
C PRO A 345 -0.88 -26.37 0.94
N PRO A 346 -1.78 -25.38 0.76
CA PRO A 346 -1.46 -24.14 0.09
C PRO A 346 -0.26 -23.42 0.72
N LEU A 347 0.59 -22.84 -0.12
CA LEU A 347 1.57 -21.86 0.32
C LEU A 347 0.90 -20.50 0.46
N VAL A 348 1.09 -19.85 1.60
CA VAL A 348 0.49 -18.55 1.91
C VAL A 348 1.52 -17.43 1.87
N PHE A 349 1.36 -16.48 0.96
CA PHE A 349 2.09 -15.23 0.90
C PHE A 349 1.18 -14.12 1.42
N LEU A 350 1.46 -13.64 2.64
CA LEU A 350 0.66 -12.61 3.30
C LEU A 350 1.54 -11.39 3.60
N ARG A 351 1.03 -10.20 3.28
CA ARG A 351 1.65 -8.91 3.61
C ARG A 351 0.60 -7.95 4.18
N LEU A 352 0.65 -7.76 5.50
CA LEU A 352 -0.04 -6.68 6.19
C LEU A 352 0.88 -5.46 6.27
N ARG A 353 0.57 -4.38 5.56
CA ARG A 353 1.22 -3.09 5.76
C ARG A 353 0.37 -2.29 6.75
N ARG A 354 0.94 -2.02 7.93
CA ARG A 354 0.30 -1.26 9.00
C ARG A 354 1.24 -0.21 9.58
N ASP A 355 0.78 1.02 9.77
CA ASP A 355 1.58 2.14 10.29
C ASP A 355 2.89 2.34 9.49
N GLY A 356 2.83 2.16 8.17
CA GLY A 356 3.99 2.22 7.28
C GLY A 356 5.02 1.08 7.47
N ARG A 357 4.68 0.01 8.19
CA ARG A 357 5.50 -1.19 8.38
C ARG A 357 4.83 -2.39 7.77
N THR A 358 5.59 -3.24 7.09
CA THR A 358 5.03 -4.49 6.58
C THR A 358 5.36 -5.68 7.48
N TRP A 359 4.33 -6.44 7.83
CA TRP A 359 4.38 -7.69 8.57
C TRP A 359 3.80 -8.85 7.73
N PRO A 360 4.40 -10.05 7.79
CA PRO A 360 5.76 -10.29 8.26
C PRO A 360 6.78 -9.47 7.46
N ARG A 361 7.92 -9.14 8.06
CA ARG A 361 8.97 -8.34 7.39
C ARG A 361 9.50 -9.02 6.12
N ARG A 362 9.46 -10.35 6.10
CA ARG A 362 9.92 -11.20 4.99
C ARG A 362 8.73 -12.02 4.49
N PRO A 363 8.36 -11.94 3.20
CA PRO A 363 7.22 -12.67 2.63
C PRO A 363 7.36 -14.20 2.77
N GLU A 364 8.58 -14.71 2.77
CA GLU A 364 8.87 -16.15 2.93
C GLU A 364 8.37 -16.70 4.27
N ARG A 365 8.23 -15.84 5.30
CA ARG A 365 7.84 -16.28 6.64
C ARG A 365 6.44 -16.87 6.68
N SER A 366 5.49 -16.30 5.94
CA SER A 366 4.14 -16.86 5.89
C SER A 366 4.14 -18.17 5.09
N ALA A 367 4.88 -18.23 3.99
CA ALA A 367 4.84 -19.37 3.07
C ALA A 367 5.54 -20.63 3.65
N ILE A 368 6.74 -20.45 4.21
CA ILE A 368 7.61 -21.56 4.62
C ILE A 368 8.10 -21.47 6.07
N GLY A 369 7.66 -20.49 6.86
CA GLY A 369 8.00 -20.40 8.29
C GLY A 369 9.52 -20.33 8.59
N ARG A 370 9.97 -21.13 9.56
CA ARG A 370 11.39 -21.51 9.78
C ARG A 370 11.54 -22.98 9.36
N ALA A 371 11.87 -23.22 8.10
CA ALA A 371 11.97 -24.58 7.53
C ALA A 371 10.67 -25.41 7.74
N GLY A 372 9.52 -24.81 7.42
CA GLY A 372 8.19 -25.39 7.57
C GLY A 372 7.49 -25.05 8.89
N LEU A 373 8.24 -24.91 9.99
CA LEU A 373 7.67 -24.61 11.30
C LEU A 373 7.12 -23.18 11.35
N GLY A 374 5.84 -23.05 11.73
CA GLY A 374 5.15 -21.76 11.84
C GLY A 374 4.72 -21.17 10.49
N ARG A 375 4.67 -21.97 9.41
CA ARG A 375 4.01 -21.56 8.17
C ARG A 375 2.54 -21.23 8.42
N PHE A 376 2.02 -20.32 7.62
CA PHE A 376 0.62 -19.94 7.64
C PHE A 376 -0.19 -21.03 6.94
N ARG A 377 -1.46 -21.11 7.27
CA ARG A 377 -2.40 -22.10 6.72
C ARG A 377 -3.52 -21.37 6.02
N ALA A 378 -3.96 -21.92 4.90
CA ALA A 378 -5.15 -21.49 4.20
C ALA A 378 -6.13 -22.66 4.04
N ALA A 379 -7.41 -22.39 4.23
CA ALA A 379 -8.48 -23.25 3.76
C ALA A 379 -9.11 -22.56 2.55
N ILE A 380 -8.80 -23.05 1.34
CA ILE A 380 -9.31 -22.53 0.06
C ILE A 380 -10.69 -23.14 -0.19
N GLY A 381 -11.69 -22.29 -0.43
CA GLY A 381 -13.08 -22.69 -0.68
C GLY A 381 -13.93 -21.50 -1.11
N LEU A 382 -15.16 -21.79 -1.50
CA LEU A 382 -16.23 -20.83 -1.72
C LEU A 382 -17.52 -21.34 -1.06
N PRO A 383 -18.41 -20.45 -0.59
CA PRO A 383 -18.28 -19.00 -0.61
C PRO A 383 -17.27 -18.46 0.41
N GLU A 384 -16.71 -19.30 1.27
CA GLU A 384 -15.79 -18.87 2.33
C GLU A 384 -14.41 -19.51 2.20
N TRP A 385 -13.40 -18.71 2.53
CA TRP A 385 -12.03 -19.19 2.71
C TRP A 385 -11.32 -18.44 3.84
N THR A 386 -10.30 -19.07 4.40
CA THR A 386 -9.62 -18.51 5.58
C THR A 386 -8.12 -18.60 5.48
N VAL A 387 -7.44 -17.66 6.12
CA VAL A 387 -5.99 -17.68 6.33
C VAL A 387 -5.67 -17.44 7.79
N THR A 388 -4.85 -18.31 8.37
CA THR A 388 -4.39 -18.19 9.75
C THR A 388 -2.89 -18.35 9.84
N GLY A 389 -2.26 -17.62 10.75
CA GLY A 389 -0.81 -17.73 10.88
C GLY A 389 -0.24 -16.96 12.04
N ARG A 390 0.98 -17.31 12.43
CA ARG A 390 1.70 -16.67 13.53
C ARG A 390 3.15 -16.47 13.16
N THR A 391 3.67 -15.27 13.40
CA THR A 391 5.12 -15.01 13.37
C THR A 391 5.52 -14.23 14.61
N ALA A 392 6.42 -14.83 15.41
CA ALA A 392 6.88 -14.27 16.68
C ALA A 392 5.70 -13.95 17.62
N LEU A 393 5.58 -12.70 18.07
CA LEU A 393 4.60 -12.24 19.04
C LEU A 393 3.28 -11.77 18.40
N ARG A 394 3.05 -12.05 17.12
CA ARG A 394 1.81 -11.70 16.42
C ARG A 394 1.21 -12.90 15.72
N ARG A 395 -0.11 -13.05 15.80
CA ARG A 395 -0.90 -13.97 14.99
C ARG A 395 -2.02 -13.23 14.29
N ILE A 396 -2.44 -13.77 13.15
CA ILE A 396 -3.50 -13.22 12.32
C ILE A 396 -4.50 -14.31 11.96
N ARG A 397 -5.77 -13.94 11.90
CA ARG A 397 -6.87 -14.71 11.31
C ARG A 397 -7.60 -13.82 10.33
N VAL A 398 -7.81 -14.33 9.13
CA VAL A 398 -8.51 -13.67 8.03
C VAL A 398 -9.58 -14.63 7.56
N GLU A 399 -10.81 -14.14 7.52
CA GLU A 399 -11.97 -14.84 6.98
C GLU A 399 -12.49 -13.99 5.83
N VAL A 400 -12.71 -14.60 4.67
CA VAL A 400 -13.23 -13.94 3.49
C VAL A 400 -14.48 -14.67 3.06
N ARG A 401 -15.53 -13.92 2.74
CA ARG A 401 -16.77 -14.43 2.19
C ARG A 401 -17.01 -13.77 0.83
N GLN A 402 -17.16 -14.58 -0.20
CA GLN A 402 -17.48 -14.21 -1.57
C GLN A 402 -18.89 -14.74 -1.88
N PRO A 403 -19.94 -13.93 -1.67
CA PRO A 403 -21.30 -14.33 -2.01
C PRO A 403 -21.42 -14.65 -3.50
N PRO A 404 -22.07 -15.75 -3.91
CA PRO A 404 -22.23 -16.11 -5.33
C PRO A 404 -22.84 -14.99 -6.18
N GLU A 405 -23.81 -14.27 -5.63
CA GLU A 405 -24.49 -13.13 -6.26
C GLU A 405 -23.57 -11.93 -6.53
N ARG A 406 -22.43 -11.85 -5.83
CA ARG A 406 -21.41 -10.80 -5.98
C ARG A 406 -20.10 -11.33 -6.59
N THR A 407 -20.14 -12.52 -7.19
CA THR A 407 -18.95 -13.20 -7.70
C THR A 407 -19.06 -13.48 -9.19
N LEU A 408 -18.14 -12.90 -9.96
CA LEU A 408 -17.97 -13.15 -11.39
C LEU A 408 -17.18 -14.45 -11.60
N THR A 409 -17.70 -15.36 -12.43
CA THR A 409 -16.97 -16.57 -12.85
C THR A 409 -16.46 -16.41 -14.27
N LEU A 410 -15.15 -16.57 -14.47
CA LEU A 410 -14.49 -16.44 -15.77
C LEU A 410 -13.61 -17.66 -16.07
N GLU A 411 -13.60 -18.06 -17.34
CA GLU A 411 -12.73 -19.13 -17.85
C GLU A 411 -11.51 -18.57 -18.59
N TYR A 412 -10.36 -19.17 -18.30
CA TYR A 412 -9.05 -18.82 -18.83
C TYR A 412 -8.43 -20.02 -19.52
N ARG A 413 -7.46 -19.73 -20.37
CA ARG A 413 -6.50 -20.72 -20.85
C ARG A 413 -5.12 -20.28 -20.41
N ASP A 414 -4.46 -21.14 -19.65
CA ASP A 414 -3.05 -20.98 -19.33
C ASP A 414 -2.21 -21.08 -20.62
N PRO A 415 -0.96 -20.58 -20.60
CA PRO A 415 -0.05 -20.70 -21.74
C PRO A 415 0.18 -22.13 -22.25
N ASP A 416 -0.01 -23.14 -21.40
CA ASP A 416 0.06 -24.56 -21.77
C ASP A 416 -1.26 -25.14 -22.32
N GLY A 417 -2.27 -24.29 -22.51
CA GLY A 417 -3.59 -24.63 -23.05
C GLY A 417 -4.59 -25.15 -22.01
N ALA A 418 -4.15 -25.42 -20.78
CA ALA A 418 -5.04 -25.91 -19.73
C ALA A 418 -6.08 -24.86 -19.35
N ARG A 419 -7.29 -25.33 -19.04
CA ARG A 419 -8.38 -24.48 -18.56
C ARG A 419 -8.11 -24.09 -17.12
N ALA A 420 -8.46 -22.86 -16.77
CA ALA A 420 -8.55 -22.41 -15.39
C ALA A 420 -9.85 -21.62 -15.21
N VAL A 421 -10.43 -21.67 -14.00
CA VAL A 421 -11.64 -20.93 -13.64
C VAL A 421 -11.31 -19.99 -12.49
N CYS A 422 -11.51 -18.70 -12.73
CA CYS A 422 -11.40 -17.64 -11.74
C CYS A 422 -12.80 -17.28 -11.26
N ARG A 423 -12.96 -17.09 -9.96
CA ARG A 423 -14.18 -16.58 -9.33
C ARG A 423 -13.81 -15.33 -8.55
N ASN A 424 -13.98 -14.18 -9.19
CA ASN A 424 -13.55 -12.87 -8.71
C ASN A 424 -14.72 -12.09 -8.10
N SER A 425 -14.45 -11.31 -7.06
CA SER A 425 -15.41 -10.39 -6.45
C SER A 425 -14.70 -9.14 -5.98
N GLU A 426 -15.11 -7.97 -6.47
CA GLU A 426 -14.64 -6.67 -5.94
C GLU A 426 -15.60 -6.07 -4.89
N SER A 427 -16.50 -6.90 -4.35
CA SER A 427 -17.45 -6.55 -3.29
C SER A 427 -17.65 -7.70 -2.31
N ALA A 428 -16.57 -8.42 -2.01
CA ALA A 428 -16.55 -9.47 -1.00
C ALA A 428 -16.54 -8.87 0.42
N ASP A 429 -16.80 -9.73 1.40
CA ASP A 429 -16.68 -9.39 2.81
C ASP A 429 -15.40 -9.99 3.39
N ALA A 430 -14.78 -9.30 4.34
CA ALA A 430 -13.63 -9.83 5.05
C ALA A 430 -13.59 -9.41 6.53
N ARG A 431 -13.23 -10.37 7.38
CA ARG A 431 -12.90 -10.13 8.79
C ARG A 431 -11.42 -10.42 9.02
N VAL A 432 -10.68 -9.40 9.46
CA VAL A 432 -9.24 -9.50 9.76
C VAL A 432 -9.03 -9.27 11.25
N VAL A 433 -8.49 -10.27 11.95
CA VAL A 433 -8.16 -10.17 13.38
C VAL A 433 -6.65 -10.33 13.54
N LEU A 434 -5.99 -9.29 14.04
CA LEU A 434 -4.57 -9.31 14.41
C LEU A 434 -4.45 -9.31 15.93
N GLU A 435 -3.69 -10.25 16.48
CA GLU A 435 -3.47 -10.38 17.92
C GLU A 435 -1.99 -10.33 18.28
N ARG A 436 -1.70 -9.81 19.47
CA ARG A 436 -0.36 -9.71 20.03
C ARG A 436 -0.23 -10.53 21.31
N TRP A 437 0.93 -11.13 21.51
CA TRP A 437 1.28 -11.83 22.74
C TRP A 437 1.77 -10.86 23.83
N TRP A 438 1.07 -10.85 24.96
CA TRP A 438 1.45 -10.15 26.20
C TRP A 438 1.25 -11.07 27.42
N GLY A 439 1.79 -12.30 27.35
CA GLY A 439 1.53 -13.37 28.34
C GLY A 439 0.28 -14.19 28.01
N HIS A 440 -0.64 -13.62 27.24
CA HIS A 440 -1.70 -14.28 26.50
C HIS A 440 -1.98 -13.52 25.19
N TRP A 441 -2.77 -14.08 24.29
CA TRP A 441 -3.14 -13.42 23.03
C TRP A 441 -4.23 -12.39 23.28
N ARG A 442 -4.00 -11.15 22.87
CA ARG A 442 -5.00 -10.07 22.91
C ARG A 442 -5.18 -9.45 21.53
N PRO A 443 -6.40 -9.04 21.15
CA PRO A 443 -6.64 -8.24 19.95
C PRO A 443 -5.73 -7.01 19.93
N GLU A 444 -4.93 -6.88 18.89
CA GLU A 444 -4.12 -5.70 18.57
C GLU A 444 -4.86 -4.80 17.57
N ALA A 445 -5.64 -5.39 16.66
CA ALA A 445 -6.53 -4.71 15.71
C ALA A 445 -7.57 -5.69 15.16
N THR A 446 -8.73 -5.17 14.75
CA THR A 446 -9.77 -5.91 14.03
C THR A 446 -10.34 -5.01 12.94
N TRP A 447 -10.49 -5.56 11.75
CA TRP A 447 -11.10 -4.88 10.61
C TRP A 447 -12.25 -5.74 10.08
N GLU A 448 -13.33 -5.06 9.72
CA GLU A 448 -14.51 -5.63 9.08
C GLU A 448 -14.72 -4.86 7.79
N LEU A 449 -14.68 -5.59 6.67
CA LEU A 449 -14.96 -5.09 5.34
C LEU A 449 -16.30 -5.70 4.93
N ASP A 450 -17.29 -4.85 4.69
CA ASP A 450 -18.62 -5.23 4.20
C ASP A 450 -18.76 -4.73 2.76
N GLY A 451 -18.68 -5.65 1.81
CA GLY A 451 -18.77 -5.34 0.38
C GLY A 451 -17.61 -4.52 -0.20
N THR A 452 -16.46 -4.46 0.47
CA THR A 452 -15.30 -3.66 0.02
C THR A 452 -14.00 -4.46 -0.06
N ALA A 453 -14.03 -5.77 0.22
CA ALA A 453 -12.89 -6.64 0.00
C ALA A 453 -12.82 -7.07 -1.47
N HIS A 454 -11.61 -7.10 -2.01
CA HIS A 454 -11.31 -7.55 -3.36
C HIS A 454 -10.73 -8.94 -3.28
N ALA A 455 -11.49 -9.95 -3.70
CA ALA A 455 -11.18 -11.34 -3.44
C ALA A 455 -11.43 -12.25 -4.64
N GLU A 456 -10.56 -13.23 -4.78
CA GLU A 456 -10.63 -14.23 -5.84
C GLU A 456 -10.41 -15.62 -5.26
N ALA A 457 -11.11 -16.60 -5.82
CA ALA A 457 -10.77 -18.01 -5.68
C ALA A 457 -10.78 -18.69 -7.05
N GLY A 458 -9.83 -19.58 -7.29
CA GLY A 458 -9.78 -20.28 -8.57
C GLY A 458 -9.16 -21.66 -8.51
N GLU A 459 -9.35 -22.37 -9.60
CA GLU A 459 -8.87 -23.73 -9.81
C GLU A 459 -8.51 -23.96 -11.29
N ARG A 460 -7.62 -24.93 -11.51
CA ARG A 460 -7.11 -25.31 -12.82
C ARG A 460 -7.24 -26.81 -13.04
#